data_AF-A0A3M1KS16-F1
#
_entry.id   AF-A0A3M1KS16-F1
#
_cell.length_a   1.000
_cell.length_b   1.000
_cell.length_c   1.000
_cell.angle_alpha   90.00
_cell.angle_beta   90.00
_cell.angle_gamma   90.00
#
_symmetry.space_group_name_H-M   'P 1'
#
loop_
_entity.id
_entity.type
_entity.pdbx_description
1 polymer ?
#
loop_
_entity_poly.entity_id
_entity_poly.type
_entity_poly.pdbx_seq_one_letter_code
_entity_poly.pdbx_strand_id
1 'polypeptide(L)'
;VAVPTPQPAARAGAAPRIAVVHGGSPGVSYSVAPADAPVGSAGKRTRSGAAARLEKVRAALASKYGLPLVSVNDLGQRSTEAARWNVLLPQISDLMHQVRGRGDWAGEGPVVSVTRDGDRLVIRYRDGIVHVIVPTDDGLVALFVARVADARPVVSKVEEAEQARNALRRYARGAS
;
A
#
# COMPACT_ATOMS: atom_id res chain seq x y z
N VAL A 1 -49.86 18.93 42.37
CA VAL A 1 -49.54 17.48 42.43
C VAL A 1 -48.57 17.19 41.29
N ALA A 2 -47.29 17.49 41.49
CA ALA A 2 -46.19 16.56 41.79
C ALA A 2 -45.44 16.13 40.52
N VAL A 3 -44.31 16.81 40.26
CA VAL A 3 -43.30 16.50 39.24
C VAL A 3 -42.15 15.77 39.96
N PRO A 4 -41.63 14.63 39.48
CA PRO A 4 -40.48 13.99 40.10
C PRO A 4 -39.14 14.52 39.54
N THR A 5 -38.28 14.87 40.48
CA THR A 5 -36.90 15.38 40.38
C THR A 5 -35.90 14.33 39.85
N PRO A 6 -34.83 14.70 39.12
CA PRO A 6 -33.76 13.77 38.73
C PRO A 6 -32.80 13.44 39.89
N GLN A 7 -32.43 12.16 39.99
CA GLN A 7 -31.54 11.59 41.01
C GLN A 7 -30.06 11.55 40.53
N PRO A 8 -29.05 11.77 41.41
CA PRO A 8 -27.66 11.92 41.00
C PRO A 8 -26.87 10.60 40.84
N ALA A 9 -25.78 10.70 40.09
CA ALA A 9 -24.89 9.64 39.62
C ALA A 9 -24.23 8.79 40.72
N ALA A 10 -24.19 7.47 40.50
CA ALA A 10 -23.38 6.53 41.28
C ALA A 10 -22.00 6.31 40.63
N ARG A 11 -20.94 6.53 41.42
CA ARG A 11 -19.53 6.34 41.05
C ARG A 11 -19.05 4.90 41.30
N ALA A 12 -18.22 4.44 40.37
CA ALA A 12 -16.99 3.65 40.52
C ALA A 12 -16.99 2.45 41.50
N GLY A 13 -17.15 1.25 40.94
CA GLY A 13 -16.78 -0.01 41.59
C GLY A 13 -15.25 -0.19 41.61
N ALA A 14 -14.71 -0.39 42.81
CA ALA A 14 -13.31 -0.71 43.07
C ALA A 14 -13.00 -2.18 42.73
N ALA A 15 -11.88 -2.43 42.06
CA ALA A 15 -11.33 -3.77 41.82
C ALA A 15 -10.32 -4.17 42.92
N PRO A 16 -10.22 -5.48 43.24
CA PRO A 16 -9.50 -5.95 44.43
C PRO A 16 -7.97 -5.99 44.26
N ARG A 17 -7.29 -5.81 45.39
CA ARG A 17 -5.83 -5.96 45.55
C ARG A 17 -5.48 -7.45 45.66
N ILE A 18 -4.56 -7.95 44.85
CA ILE A 18 -3.93 -9.27 45.05
C ILE A 18 -2.40 -9.12 44.99
N ALA A 19 -1.77 -9.79 45.96
CA ALA A 19 -0.40 -9.64 46.43
C ALA A 19 0.66 -10.14 45.45
N VAL A 20 1.80 -9.44 45.46
CA VAL A 20 3.06 -9.83 44.81
C VAL A 20 3.78 -10.84 45.71
N VAL A 21 4.15 -12.00 45.15
CA VAL A 21 5.19 -12.86 45.71
C VAL A 21 6.26 -13.05 44.65
N HIS A 22 7.47 -12.58 44.97
CA HIS A 22 8.68 -12.76 44.19
C HIS A 22 9.18 -14.20 44.29
N GLY A 23 9.49 -14.81 43.13
CA GLY A 23 10.30 -16.03 43.01
C GLY A 23 10.88 -16.08 41.60
N GLY A 24 12.20 -15.89 41.47
CA GLY A 24 12.88 -15.72 40.19
C GLY A 24 13.39 -17.01 39.54
N SER A 25 13.62 -16.94 38.22
CA SER A 25 14.85 -17.37 37.53
C SER A 25 14.84 -16.89 36.07
N PRO A 26 16.02 -16.65 35.45
CA PRO A 26 16.16 -15.84 34.25
C PRO A 26 16.20 -16.67 32.97
N GLY A 27 15.62 -16.13 31.89
CA GLY A 27 15.80 -16.66 30.54
C GLY A 27 14.47 -16.77 29.82
N VAL A 28 14.42 -16.17 28.62
CA VAL A 28 13.28 -16.07 27.70
C VAL A 28 12.37 -14.84 27.97
N SER A 29 12.66 -13.74 27.28
CA SER A 29 11.76 -12.58 27.18
C SER A 29 10.78 -12.78 26.03
N TYR A 30 9.58 -13.28 26.32
CA TYR A 30 8.40 -12.97 25.51
C TYR A 30 7.77 -11.70 26.09
N SER A 31 7.85 -10.58 25.37
CA SER A 31 7.12 -9.37 25.76
C SER A 31 5.63 -9.55 25.47
N VAL A 32 4.87 -9.95 26.49
CA VAL A 32 3.42 -9.79 26.52
C VAL A 32 3.16 -8.35 26.96
N ALA A 33 2.69 -7.51 26.04
CA ALA A 33 2.35 -6.13 26.35
C ALA A 33 1.22 -6.09 27.40
N PRO A 34 1.33 -5.25 28.45
CA PRO A 34 0.24 -5.05 29.41
C PRO A 34 -0.94 -4.36 28.73
N ALA A 35 -2.16 -4.79 29.08
CA ALA A 35 -3.42 -4.33 28.48
C ALA A 35 -3.79 -2.85 28.78
N ASP A 36 -2.93 -2.09 29.48
CA ASP A 36 -3.15 -0.69 29.85
C ASP A 36 -1.89 0.18 29.68
N ALA A 37 -1.10 -0.07 28.64
CA ALA A 37 -0.10 0.91 28.20
C ALA A 37 -0.81 2.06 27.45
N PRO A 38 -0.58 3.34 27.81
CA PRO A 38 -1.17 4.46 27.08
C PRO A 38 -0.74 4.35 25.62
N VAL A 39 -1.71 4.38 24.71
CA VAL A 39 -1.50 4.26 23.25
C VAL A 39 -0.46 5.29 22.84
N GLY A 40 0.78 4.82 22.69
CA GLY A 40 1.90 5.66 22.33
C GLY A 40 1.56 6.38 21.04
N SER A 41 1.77 7.69 21.04
CA SER A 41 1.62 8.55 19.87
C SER A 41 2.70 8.23 18.83
N ALA A 42 2.62 7.06 18.21
CA ALA A 42 3.45 6.66 17.08
C ALA A 42 2.62 6.86 15.80
N GLY A 43 3.12 7.71 14.89
CA GLY A 43 2.66 7.60 13.49
C GLY A 43 2.57 8.86 12.65
N LYS A 44 2.87 10.06 13.14
CA LYS A 44 2.78 11.27 12.28
C LYS A 44 4.09 11.60 11.53
N ARG A 45 5.26 11.38 12.15
CA ARG A 45 6.56 11.69 11.54
C ARG A 45 7.02 10.68 10.48
N THR A 46 6.74 9.39 10.68
CA THR A 46 7.16 8.31 9.75
C THR A 46 6.34 8.31 8.46
N ARG A 47 5.02 8.53 8.54
CA ARG A 47 4.13 8.58 7.36
C ARG A 47 4.45 9.78 6.45
N SER A 48 4.82 10.93 7.03
CA SER A 48 5.24 12.12 6.29
C SER A 48 6.55 11.92 5.52
N GLY A 49 7.52 11.21 6.10
CA GLY A 49 8.80 10.94 5.45
C GLY A 49 8.67 9.96 4.28
N ALA A 50 7.89 8.89 4.45
CA ALA A 50 7.64 7.91 3.39
C ALA A 50 6.88 8.54 2.20
N ALA A 51 5.86 9.35 2.47
CA ALA A 51 5.13 10.08 1.42
C ALA A 51 6.04 11.06 0.66
N ALA A 52 6.87 11.84 1.37
CA ALA A 52 7.81 12.77 0.73
C ALA A 52 8.89 12.04 -0.10
N ARG A 53 9.35 10.86 0.35
CA ARG A 53 10.27 10.02 -0.44
C ARG A 53 9.59 9.51 -1.70
N LEU A 54 8.37 9.00 -1.59
CA LEU A 54 7.62 8.50 -2.74
C LEU A 54 7.36 9.60 -3.78
N GLU A 55 7.09 10.81 -3.31
CA GLU A 55 6.90 11.98 -4.17
C GLU A 55 8.18 12.38 -4.92
N LYS A 56 9.35 12.32 -4.26
CA LYS A 56 10.65 12.50 -4.93
C LYS A 56 10.89 11.44 -5.99
N VAL A 57 10.55 10.17 -5.70
CA VAL A 57 10.63 9.07 -6.66
C VAL A 57 9.71 9.34 -7.85
N ARG A 58 8.45 9.72 -7.61
CA ARG A 58 7.48 10.09 -8.65
C ARG A 58 8.03 11.20 -9.55
N ALA A 59 8.52 12.29 -8.97
CA ALA A 59 9.05 13.43 -9.70
C ALA A 59 10.28 13.05 -10.56
N ALA A 60 11.20 12.26 -10.00
CA ALA A 60 12.36 11.77 -10.74
C ALA A 60 11.96 10.86 -11.92
N LEU A 61 10.99 9.97 -11.72
CA LEU A 61 10.46 9.10 -12.79
C LEU A 61 9.70 9.90 -13.84
N ALA A 62 8.92 10.90 -13.42
CA ALA A 62 8.17 11.76 -14.32
C ALA A 62 9.13 12.52 -15.25
N SER A 63 10.21 13.07 -14.68
CA SER A 63 11.27 13.71 -15.46
C SER A 63 12.01 12.72 -16.36
N LYS A 64 12.32 11.51 -15.88
CA LYS A 64 13.06 10.50 -16.64
C LYS A 64 12.28 10.01 -17.86
N TYR A 65 10.98 9.80 -17.70
CA TYR A 65 10.13 9.27 -18.77
C TYR A 65 9.41 10.34 -19.58
N GLY A 66 9.47 11.62 -19.18
CA GLY A 66 8.70 12.69 -19.80
C GLY A 66 7.18 12.48 -19.64
N LEU A 67 6.76 11.83 -18.57
CA LEU A 67 5.37 11.43 -18.33
C LEU A 67 4.83 12.06 -17.04
N PRO A 68 3.60 12.60 -17.04
CA PRO A 68 2.98 13.13 -15.82
C PRO A 68 2.49 11.98 -14.94
N LEU A 69 3.41 11.35 -14.20
CA LEU A 69 3.10 10.22 -13.33
C LEU A 69 2.29 10.67 -12.11
N VAL A 70 1.27 9.89 -11.79
CA VAL A 70 0.41 10.03 -10.61
C VAL A 70 0.51 8.76 -9.79
N SER A 71 0.60 8.88 -8.47
CA SER A 71 0.53 7.73 -7.58
C SER A 71 -0.88 7.14 -7.64
N VAL A 72 -1.00 5.83 -7.84
CA VAL A 72 -2.31 5.16 -7.84
C VAL A 72 -3.01 5.28 -6.48
N ASN A 73 -2.27 5.55 -5.40
CA ASN A 73 -2.84 5.86 -4.09
C ASN A 73 -3.57 7.22 -4.02
N ASP A 74 -3.26 8.14 -4.93
CA ASP A 74 -3.89 9.47 -4.98
C ASP A 74 -5.12 9.50 -5.88
N LEU A 75 -5.40 8.40 -6.60
CA LEU A 75 -6.66 8.20 -7.30
C LEU A 75 -7.77 8.03 -6.24
N GLY A 76 -8.85 8.79 -6.40
CA GLY A 76 -9.90 8.97 -5.40
C GLY A 76 -10.37 7.66 -4.75
N GLN A 77 -10.64 7.70 -3.45
CA GLN A 77 -11.07 6.53 -2.68
C GLN A 77 -12.60 6.44 -2.68
N ARG A 78 -13.16 5.39 -3.28
CA ARG A 78 -14.47 4.89 -2.84
C ARG A 78 -14.24 3.93 -1.67
N SER A 79 -15.04 3.99 -0.61
CA SER A 79 -14.84 3.23 0.63
C SER A 79 -14.73 1.70 0.41
N THR A 80 -15.35 1.18 -0.66
CA THR A 80 -15.30 -0.24 -1.06
C THR A 80 -14.02 -0.65 -1.80
N GLU A 81 -13.22 0.30 -2.26
CA GLU A 81 -11.98 0.05 -3.01
C GLU A 81 -10.79 -0.24 -2.11
N ALA A 82 -10.81 0.24 -0.86
CA ALA A 82 -9.72 0.02 0.10
C ALA A 82 -9.48 -1.46 0.40
N ALA A 83 -10.55 -2.24 0.58
CA ALA A 83 -10.45 -3.68 0.83
C ALA A 83 -9.84 -4.44 -0.35
N ARG A 84 -10.26 -4.11 -1.59
CA ARG A 84 -9.71 -4.73 -2.80
C ARG A 84 -8.25 -4.34 -3.01
N TRP A 85 -7.92 -3.08 -2.78
CA TRP A 85 -6.55 -2.60 -2.85
C TRP A 85 -5.61 -3.37 -1.93
N ASN A 86 -6.03 -3.63 -0.69
CA ASN A 86 -5.22 -4.37 0.29
C ASN A 86 -4.95 -5.83 -0.12
N VAL A 87 -5.76 -6.39 -1.03
CA VAL A 87 -5.51 -7.73 -1.62
C VAL A 87 -4.64 -7.61 -2.88
N LEU A 88 -4.85 -6.59 -3.70
CA LEU A 88 -4.14 -6.41 -4.96
C LEU A 88 -2.66 -6.06 -4.76
N LEU A 89 -2.36 -5.19 -3.79
CA LEU A 89 -1.00 -4.69 -3.61
C LEU A 89 0.01 -5.80 -3.25
N PRO A 90 -0.28 -6.72 -2.31
CA PRO A 90 0.58 -7.90 -2.08
C PRO A 90 0.74 -8.76 -3.33
N GLN A 91 -0.34 -9.05 -4.07
CA GLN A 91 -0.27 -9.87 -5.28
C GLN A 91 0.61 -9.26 -6.38
N ILE A 92 0.54 -7.93 -6.57
CA ILE A 92 1.40 -7.21 -7.51
C ILE A 92 2.86 -7.28 -7.03
N SER A 93 3.09 -7.13 -5.73
CA SER A 93 4.42 -7.23 -5.13
C SER A 93 5.03 -8.61 -5.35
N ASP A 94 4.29 -9.69 -5.08
CA ASP A 94 4.75 -11.07 -5.30
C ASP A 94 5.11 -11.31 -6.78
N LEU A 95 4.26 -10.85 -7.70
CA LEU A 95 4.53 -10.96 -9.14
C LEU A 95 5.78 -10.19 -9.56
N MET A 96 5.98 -8.98 -9.01
CA MET A 96 7.18 -8.18 -9.27
C MET A 96 8.46 -8.91 -8.81
N HIS A 97 8.41 -9.59 -7.67
CA HIS A 97 9.51 -10.43 -7.18
C HIS A 97 9.73 -11.65 -8.08
N GLN A 98 8.66 -12.30 -8.54
CA GLN A 98 8.73 -13.48 -9.41
C GLN A 98 9.40 -13.18 -10.77
N VAL A 99 9.15 -11.99 -11.33
CA VAL A 99 9.73 -11.56 -12.61
C VAL A 99 11.07 -10.83 -12.44
N ARG A 100 11.66 -10.86 -11.24
CA ARG A 100 12.99 -10.32 -10.99
C ARG A 100 14.01 -11.11 -11.83
N GLY A 101 14.82 -10.40 -12.60
CA GLY A 101 15.81 -10.99 -13.50
C GLY A 101 15.29 -11.35 -14.89
N ARG A 102 13.99 -11.20 -15.16
CA ARG A 102 13.48 -11.29 -16.54
C ARG A 102 13.80 -10.03 -17.34
N GLY A 103 14.05 -10.22 -18.64
CA GLY A 103 14.33 -9.16 -19.62
C GLY A 103 13.05 -8.55 -20.20
N ASP A 104 13.21 -7.68 -21.18
CA ASP A 104 12.08 -6.99 -21.80
C ASP A 104 11.13 -7.96 -22.52
N TRP A 105 9.84 -7.63 -22.51
CA TRP A 105 8.81 -8.43 -23.15
C TRP A 105 7.98 -7.57 -24.10
N ALA A 106 7.93 -8.01 -25.36
CA ALA A 106 6.96 -7.53 -26.33
C ALA A 106 5.58 -8.05 -25.91
N GLY A 107 4.72 -7.14 -25.45
CA GLY A 107 3.45 -7.49 -24.85
C GLY A 107 2.48 -8.12 -25.84
N GLU A 108 1.41 -8.73 -25.32
CA GLU A 108 0.33 -9.30 -26.11
C GLU A 108 -1.03 -8.69 -25.70
N GLY A 109 -1.92 -8.55 -26.69
CA GLY A 109 -3.28 -8.03 -26.50
C GLY A 109 -3.25 -6.55 -26.09
N PRO A 110 -3.82 -6.15 -24.95
CA PRO A 110 -3.85 -4.74 -24.53
C PRO A 110 -2.48 -4.20 -24.09
N VAL A 111 -1.51 -5.07 -23.79
CA VAL A 111 -0.16 -4.68 -23.38
C VAL A 111 0.70 -4.55 -24.63
N VAL A 112 1.35 -3.40 -24.80
CA VAL A 112 2.30 -3.14 -25.90
C VAL A 112 3.68 -3.66 -25.52
N SER A 113 4.16 -3.32 -24.33
CA SER A 113 5.48 -3.74 -23.87
C SER A 113 5.57 -3.73 -22.36
N VAL A 114 6.44 -4.59 -21.83
CA VAL A 114 6.95 -4.51 -20.46
C VAL A 114 8.46 -4.36 -20.55
N THR A 115 8.97 -3.22 -20.09
CA THR A 115 10.40 -2.89 -20.14
C THR A 115 10.95 -2.80 -18.72
N ARG A 116 12.15 -3.32 -18.52
CA ARG A 116 12.86 -3.22 -17.24
C ARG A 116 13.73 -1.98 -17.21
N ASP A 117 13.58 -1.19 -16.15
CA ASP A 117 14.46 -0.07 -15.84
C ASP A 117 15.09 -0.30 -14.46
N GLY A 118 16.22 -1.00 -14.44
CA GLY A 118 16.89 -1.41 -13.21
C GLY A 118 16.03 -2.37 -12.37
N ASP A 119 15.57 -1.91 -11.21
CA ASP A 119 14.67 -2.63 -10.32
C ASP A 119 13.18 -2.34 -10.59
N ARG A 120 12.88 -1.48 -11.56
CA ARG A 120 11.52 -1.02 -11.90
C ARG A 120 11.00 -1.72 -13.15
N LEU A 121 9.68 -1.77 -13.28
CA LEU A 121 9.02 -2.17 -14.51
C LEU A 121 8.15 -1.05 -15.05
N VAL A 122 8.24 -0.86 -16.37
CA VAL A 122 7.40 0.05 -17.14
C VAL A 122 6.51 -0.78 -18.04
N ILE A 123 5.20 -0.71 -17.84
CA ILE A 123 4.19 -1.38 -18.64
C ILE A 123 3.51 -0.34 -19.51
N ARG A 124 3.58 -0.52 -20.83
CA ARG A 124 2.89 0.34 -21.80
C ARG A 124 1.68 -0.38 -22.37
N TYR A 125 0.57 0.31 -22.47
CA TYR A 125 -0.69 -0.23 -22.98
C TYR A 125 -1.09 0.44 -24.29
N ARG A 126 -1.92 -0.25 -25.08
CA ARG A 126 -2.41 0.26 -26.37
C ARG A 126 -3.34 1.46 -26.24
N ASP A 127 -4.01 1.57 -25.09
CA ASP A 127 -4.94 2.65 -24.75
C ASP A 127 -4.23 3.92 -24.23
N GLY A 128 -2.90 4.00 -24.37
CA GLY A 128 -2.10 5.15 -23.97
C GLY A 128 -1.80 5.24 -22.47
N ILE A 129 -2.25 4.28 -21.67
CA ILE A 129 -1.85 4.19 -20.26
C ILE A 129 -0.41 3.69 -20.16
N VAL A 130 0.31 4.21 -19.17
CA VAL A 130 1.63 3.70 -18.77
C VAL A 130 1.62 3.46 -17.26
N HIS A 131 1.90 2.22 -16.86
CA HIS A 131 2.12 1.88 -15.46
C HIS A 131 3.62 1.79 -15.17
N VAL A 132 4.05 2.38 -14.06
CA VAL A 132 5.41 2.24 -13.54
C VAL A 132 5.32 1.61 -12.16
N ILE A 133 5.96 0.45 -12.00
CA ILE A 133 5.98 -0.32 -10.75
C ILE A 133 7.39 -0.22 -10.16
N VAL A 134 7.47 0.18 -8.91
CA VAL A 134 8.74 0.44 -8.22
C VAL A 134 8.74 -0.32 -6.90
N PRO A 135 9.77 -1.14 -6.60
CA PRO A 135 9.87 -1.76 -5.28
C PRO A 135 10.10 -0.70 -4.18
N THR A 136 9.53 -0.93 -3.01
CA THR A 136 9.69 -0.07 -1.84
C THR A 136 10.47 -0.79 -0.73
N ASP A 137 11.06 -0.02 0.19
CA ASP A 137 11.92 -0.53 1.27
C ASP A 137 11.20 -1.50 2.23
N ASP A 138 9.86 -1.44 2.28
CA ASP A 138 8.99 -2.29 3.11
C ASP A 138 8.64 -3.65 2.45
N GLY A 139 9.24 -3.96 1.29
CA GLY A 139 8.99 -5.21 0.55
C GLY A 139 7.71 -5.20 -0.30
N LEU A 140 6.99 -4.08 -0.33
CA LEU A 140 5.87 -3.87 -1.25
C LEU A 140 6.32 -3.16 -2.53
N VAL A 141 5.35 -2.69 -3.32
CA VAL A 141 5.60 -1.86 -4.49
C VAL A 141 4.81 -0.56 -4.42
N ALA A 142 5.35 0.48 -5.05
CA ALA A 142 4.59 1.64 -5.46
C ALA A 142 4.14 1.48 -6.91
N LEU A 143 2.86 1.80 -7.16
CA LEU A 143 2.30 1.82 -8.50
C LEU A 143 2.01 3.27 -8.91
N PHE A 144 2.60 3.68 -10.03
CA PHE A 144 2.34 4.96 -10.67
C PHE A 144 1.65 4.75 -12.01
N VAL A 145 0.80 5.69 -12.39
CA VAL A 145 0.11 5.72 -13.67
C VAL A 145 0.38 7.03 -14.38
N ALA A 146 0.60 6.98 -15.68
CA ALA A 146 0.62 8.13 -16.58
C ALA A 146 -0.30 7.90 -17.77
N ARG A 147 -0.70 9.02 -18.38
CA ARG A 147 -1.52 9.08 -19.58
C ARG A 147 -0.79 9.85 -20.66
N VAL A 148 -0.74 9.32 -21.87
CA VAL A 148 -0.39 10.10 -23.07
C VAL A 148 -1.60 10.93 -23.53
N ALA A 149 -1.41 11.88 -24.46
CA ALA A 149 -2.41 12.88 -24.84
C ALA A 149 -3.80 12.31 -25.22
N ASP A 150 -3.83 11.13 -25.84
CA ASP A 150 -5.05 10.47 -26.31
C ASP A 150 -5.44 9.24 -25.46
N ALA A 151 -4.89 9.12 -24.25
CA ALA A 151 -5.12 7.96 -23.42
C ALA A 151 -6.52 7.97 -22.79
N ARG A 152 -7.05 6.77 -22.49
CA ARG A 152 -8.31 6.62 -21.76
C ARG A 152 -8.26 7.35 -20.40
N PRO A 153 -9.41 7.81 -19.86
CA PRO A 153 -9.44 8.34 -18.51
C PRO A 153 -9.06 7.26 -17.49
N VAL A 154 -8.28 7.67 -16.48
CA VAL A 154 -8.02 6.87 -15.28
C VAL A 154 -9.15 7.16 -14.31
N VAL A 155 -9.91 6.12 -13.97
CA VAL A 155 -11.21 6.26 -13.26
C VAL A 155 -11.21 5.62 -11.88
N SER A 156 -10.41 4.58 -11.64
CA SER A 156 -10.35 3.90 -10.34
C SER A 156 -8.96 3.35 -10.03
N LYS A 157 -8.55 3.54 -8.77
CA LYS A 157 -7.37 2.94 -8.17
C LYS A 157 -7.31 1.41 -8.37
N VAL A 158 -8.45 0.75 -8.20
CA VAL A 158 -8.56 -0.71 -8.25
C VAL A 158 -8.44 -1.21 -9.69
N GLU A 159 -9.09 -0.54 -10.63
CA GLU A 159 -9.03 -0.91 -12.04
C GLU A 159 -7.60 -0.81 -12.59
N GLU A 160 -6.89 0.27 -12.27
CA GLU A 160 -5.48 0.43 -12.67
C GLU A 160 -4.58 -0.66 -12.05
N ALA A 161 -4.78 -0.99 -10.76
CA ALA A 161 -4.05 -2.08 -10.13
C ALA A 161 -4.38 -3.46 -10.70
N GLU A 162 -5.65 -3.74 -11.02
CA GLU A 162 -6.05 -4.99 -11.66
C GLU A 162 -5.43 -5.12 -13.05
N GLN A 163 -5.42 -4.03 -13.83
CA GLN A 163 -4.78 -4.00 -15.14
C GLN A 163 -3.26 -4.21 -15.04
N ALA A 164 -2.59 -3.55 -14.08
CA ALA A 164 -1.16 -3.76 -13.80
C ALA A 164 -0.87 -5.20 -13.38
N ARG A 165 -1.64 -5.76 -12.45
CA ARG A 165 -1.51 -7.16 -12.00
C ARG A 165 -1.70 -8.14 -13.15
N ASN A 166 -2.73 -7.95 -13.97
CA ASN A 166 -3.03 -8.84 -15.09
C ASN A 166 -1.92 -8.80 -16.15
N ALA A 167 -1.35 -7.62 -16.41
CA ALA A 167 -0.18 -7.47 -17.29
C ALA A 167 1.05 -8.19 -16.71
N LEU A 168 1.35 -8.02 -15.42
CA LEU A 168 2.44 -8.74 -14.75
C LEU A 168 2.26 -10.27 -14.78
N ARG A 169 1.04 -10.77 -14.58
CA ARG A 169 0.75 -12.21 -14.68
C ARG A 169 0.98 -12.76 -16.09
N ARG A 170 0.75 -11.95 -17.13
CA ARG A 170 1.03 -12.33 -18.51
C ARG A 170 2.52 -12.31 -18.77
N TYR A 171 3.20 -11.25 -18.36
CA TYR A 171 4.64 -11.13 -18.42
C TYR A 171 5.36 -12.29 -17.72
N ALA A 172 4.94 -12.65 -16.50
CA ALA A 172 5.47 -13.80 -15.77
C ALA A 172 5.26 -15.16 -16.47
N ARG A 173 4.27 -15.27 -17.36
CA ARG A 173 3.98 -16.49 -18.13
C ARG A 173 4.60 -16.51 -19.52
N GLY A 174 4.72 -15.34 -20.17
CA GLY A 174 5.07 -15.21 -21.59
C GLY A 174 6.45 -14.63 -21.88
N ALA A 175 7.18 -14.14 -20.88
CA ALA A 175 8.59 -13.79 -21.05
C ALA A 175 9.43 -15.07 -20.99
N SER A 176 9.54 -15.74 -22.14
CA SER A 176 10.41 -16.89 -22.40
C SER A 176 11.65 -16.44 -23.16
#